data_AF-A0A9D9HSN2-F1
#
_entry.id   AF-A0A9D9HSN2-F1
#
_cell.length_a   1.000
_cell.length_b   1.000
_cell.length_c   1.000
_cell.angle_alpha   90.00
_cell.angle_beta   90.00
_cell.angle_gamma   90.00
#
_symmetry.space_group_name_H-M   'P 1'
#
loop_
_entity.id
_entity.type
_entity.pdbx_description
1 polymer ?
#
loop_
_entity_poly.entity_id
_entity_poly.type
_entity_poly.pdbx_seq_one_letter_code
_entity_poly.pdbx_strand_id
1 'polypeptide(L)' 'MEQEQMDYDKAIRELNEIVESLDGDTPIAMQEYVTKARRAKELILFCQNYLHQLDEEFQQVFNAE' A
#
# COMPACT_ATOMS: atom_id res chain seq x y z
N MET A 1 -15.80 17.18 -6.06
CA MET A 1 -15.53 15.78 -5.70
C MET A 1 -14.06 15.74 -5.35
N GLU A 2 -13.72 15.87 -4.07
CA GLU A 2 -12.34 15.64 -3.63
C GLU A 2 -12.09 14.14 -3.79
N GLN A 3 -11.22 13.79 -4.74
CA GLN A 3 -10.62 12.47 -4.75
C GLN A 3 -9.90 12.33 -3.41
N GLU A 4 -10.39 11.47 -2.52
CA GLU A 4 -9.69 11.19 -1.27
C GLU A 4 -8.27 10.76 -1.64
N GLN A 5 -7.31 11.63 -1.35
CA GLN A 5 -5.91 11.36 -1.59
C GLN A 5 -5.53 10.18 -0.70
N MET A 6 -5.03 9.11 -1.31
CA MET A 6 -4.54 7.94 -0.58
C MET A 6 -3.34 8.40 0.28
N ASP A 7 -3.40 8.13 1.58
CA ASP A 7 -2.28 8.32 2.51
C ASP A 7 -1.68 6.96 2.91
N TYR A 8 -0.50 6.97 3.55
CA TYR A 8 0.23 5.77 3.90
C TYR A 8 -0.58 4.84 4.82
N ASP A 9 -1.27 5.39 5.81
CA ASP A 9 -2.06 4.62 6.78
C ASP A 9 -3.25 3.92 6.12
N LYS A 10 -3.94 4.61 5.20
CA LYS A 10 -5.00 4.02 4.39
C LYS A 10 -4.46 2.89 3.50
N ALA A 11 -3.31 3.08 2.87
CA ALA A 11 -2.72 2.06 2.00
C ALA A 11 -2.31 0.79 2.78
N ILE A 12 -1.74 0.94 3.97
CA ILE A 12 -1.40 -0.17 4.86
C ILE A 12 -2.65 -0.87 5.37
N ARG A 13 -3.68 -0.11 5.75
CA ARG A 13 -4.95 -0.69 6.19
C ARG A 13 -5.58 -1.54 5.09
N GLU A 14 -5.64 -1.03 3.86
CA GLU A 14 -6.19 -1.78 2.72
C GLU A 14 -5.35 -3.04 2.42
N LEU A 15 -4.02 -2.97 2.56
CA LEU A 15 -3.15 -4.15 2.43
C LEU A 15 -3.49 -5.23 3.46
N ASN A 16 -3.69 -4.85 4.72
CA ASN A 16 -4.07 -5.78 5.78
C ASN A 16 -5.43 -6.43 5.49
N GLU A 17 -6.42 -5.63 5.05
CA GLU A 17 -7.74 -6.13 4.65
C GLU A 17 -7.65 -7.13 3.48
N ILE A 18 -6.74 -6.90 2.52
CA ILE A 18 -6.47 -7.85 1.44
C ILE A 18 -5.91 -9.16 1.99
N VAL A 19 -4.89 -9.10 2.86
CA VAL A 19 -4.27 -10.29 3.46
C VAL A 19 -5.30 -11.10 4.25
N GLU A 20 -6.05 -10.46 5.13
CA GLU A 20 -7.11 -11.11 5.91
C GLU A 20 -8.16 -11.78 5.01
N SER A 21 -8.51 -11.12 3.89
CA SER A 21 -9.46 -11.70 2.94
C SER A 21 -8.91 -12.90 2.16
N LEU A 22 -7.58 -12.99 2.01
CA LEU A 22 -6.90 -14.10 1.33
C LEU A 22 -6.61 -15.28 2.27
N ASP A 23 -6.38 -15.00 3.55
CA ASP A 23 -6.07 -16.01 4.57
C ASP A 23 -7.32 -16.66 5.18
N GLY A 24 -8.51 -16.13 4.91
CA GLY A 24 -9.77 -16.67 5.42
C GLY A 24 -10.12 -18.07 4.86
N ASP A 25 -10.84 -18.86 5.65
CA ASP A 25 -11.29 -20.23 5.29
C ASP A 25 -12.35 -20.27 4.17
N THR A 26 -12.69 -19.13 3.57
CA THR A 26 -13.70 -19.07 2.50
C THR A 26 -13.03 -19.30 1.15
N PRO A 27 -13.49 -20.29 0.35
CA PRO A 27 -12.96 -20.50 -0.99
C PRO A 27 -13.16 -19.25 -1.84
N ILE A 28 -12.05 -18.64 -2.26
CA ILE A 28 -12.05 -17.43 -3.07
C ILE A 28 -11.96 -17.82 -4.53
N ALA A 29 -12.75 -17.17 -5.40
CA ALA A 29 -12.65 -17.41 -6.83
C ALA A 29 -11.27 -16.95 -7.35
N MET A 30 -10.65 -17.73 -8.25
CA MET A 30 -9.33 -17.40 -8.82
C MET A 30 -9.29 -15.98 -9.43
N GLN A 31 -10.37 -15.54 -10.06
CA GLN A 31 -10.46 -14.19 -10.63
C GLN A 31 -10.38 -13.09 -9.55
N GLU A 32 -10.98 -13.33 -8.39
CA GLU A 32 -10.95 -12.41 -7.26
C GLU A 32 -9.56 -12.40 -6.60
N TYR A 33 -8.91 -13.56 -6.50
CA TYR A 33 -7.51 -13.66 -6.07
C TYR A 33 -6.59 -12.80 -6.93
N VAL A 34 -6.69 -12.91 -8.26
CA VAL A 34 -5.88 -12.11 -9.19
C VAL A 34 -6.14 -10.60 -9.02
N THR A 35 -7.39 -10.20 -8.83
CA THR A 35 -7.74 -8.79 -8.57
C THR A 35 -7.12 -8.29 -7.27
N LYS A 36 -7.26 -9.04 -6.17
CA LYS A 36 -6.68 -8.70 -4.86
C LYS A 36 -5.15 -8.64 -4.91
N ALA A 37 -4.50 -9.59 -5.57
CA ALA A 37 -3.05 -9.61 -5.74
C ALA A 37 -2.53 -8.39 -6.54
N ARG A 38 -3.25 -7.99 -7.60
CA ARG A 38 -2.90 -6.77 -8.35
C ARG A 38 -3.02 -5.53 -7.48
N ARG A 39 -4.11 -5.43 -6.71
CA ARG A 39 -4.31 -4.30 -5.80
C ARG A 39 -3.23 -4.23 -4.72
N ALA A 40 -2.89 -5.35 -4.12
CA ALA A 40 -1.79 -5.43 -3.15
C ALA A 40 -0.47 -4.93 -3.74
N LYS A 41 -0.15 -5.29 -5.00
CA LYS A 41 1.04 -4.78 -5.69
C LYS A 41 1.04 -3.25 -5.81
N GLU A 42 -0.09 -2.65 -6.17
CA GLU A 42 -0.22 -1.19 -6.28
C GLU A 42 0.02 -0.50 -4.93
N LEU A 43 -0.58 -1.05 -3.86
CA LEU A 43 -0.45 -0.50 -2.51
C LEU A 43 0.98 -0.63 -1.97
N ILE A 44 1.64 -1.77 -2.21
CA ILE A 44 3.04 -1.96 -1.83
C ILE A 44 3.92 -0.94 -2.54
N LEU A 45 3.72 -0.75 -3.85
CA LEU A 45 4.50 0.22 -4.62
C LEU A 45 4.27 1.65 -4.10
N PHE A 46 3.03 2.00 -3.78
CA PHE A 46 2.70 3.28 -3.16
C PHE A 46 3.45 3.47 -1.83
N CYS A 47 3.38 2.47 -0.94
CA CYS A 47 4.06 2.53 0.36
C CYS A 47 5.59 2.64 0.22
N GLN A 48 6.19 1.91 -0.73
CA GLN A 48 7.61 1.98 -1.02
C GLN A 48 8.03 3.37 -1.51
N ASN A 49 7.26 3.97 -2.42
CA ASN A 49 7.54 5.31 -2.92
C ASN A 49 7.41 6.35 -1.80
N TYR A 50 6.39 6.25 -0.94
CA TYR A 50 6.23 7.14 0.20
C TYR A 50 7.43 7.07 1.15
N LEU A 51 7.90 5.87 1.48
CA LEU A 51 9.08 5.69 2.33
C LEU A 51 10.37 6.22 1.69
N HIS A 52 10.51 6.06 0.37
CA HIS A 52 11.67 6.59 -0.35
C HIS A 52 11.69 8.12 -0.32
N GLN A 53 10.54 8.77 -0.57
CA GLN A 53 10.41 10.22 -0.48
C GLN A 53 10.73 10.72 0.94
N LEU A 54 10.21 10.02 1.97
CA LEU A 54 10.49 10.36 3.36
C LEU A 54 11.99 10.24 3.68
N ASP A 55 12.67 9.19 3.19
CA ASP A 55 14.12 9.05 3.34
C ASP A 55 14.88 10.19 2.65
N GLU A 56 14.50 10.56 1.42
CA GLU A 56 15.09 11.71 0.71
C GLU A 56 14.91 13.02 1.50
N GLU A 57 13.72 13.26 2.05
CA GLU A 57 13.44 14.42 2.92
C GLU A 57 14.33 14.41 4.17
N PHE A 58 14.48 13.27 4.83
CA PHE A 58 15.40 13.13 5.97
C PHE A 58 16.84 13.42 5.57
N GLN A 59 17.32 12.86 4.45
CA GLN A 59 18.67 13.11 3.96
C GLN A 59 18.91 14.59 3.66
N GLN A 60 17.91 15.32 3.14
CA GLN A 60 18.01 16.77 2.94
C GLN A 60 18.14 17.53 4.26
N VAL A 61 17.42 17.12 5.30
CA VAL A 61 17.53 17.76 6.63
C VAL A 61 18.89 17.47 7.28
N PHE A 62 19.39 16.23 7.18
CA PHE A 62 20.63 15.83 7.85
C PHE A 62 21.91 16.21 7.08
N ASN A 63 21.85 16.32 5.75
CA ASN A 63 23.00 16.69 4.91
C ASN A 63 22.98 18.18 4.50
N ALA A 64 22.05 18.97 5.02
CA ALA A 64 22.09 20.43 4.93
C ALA A 64 23.12 20.99 5.92
N GLU A 65 24.41 20.70 5.68
CA GLU A 65 25.56 21.45 6.21
C GLU A 65 26.06 22.46 5.17
#